data_AF-A0A9I9CNV7-F1
#
_entry.id   AF-A0A9I9CNV7-F1
#
_cell.length_a   1.000
_cell.length_b   1.000
_cell.length_c   1.000
_cell.angle_alpha   90.00
_cell.angle_beta   90.00
_cell.angle_gamma   90.00
#
_symmetry.space_group_name_H-M   'P 1'
#
loop_
_entity.id
_entity.type
_entity.pdbx_description
1 polymer ?
#
loop_
_entity_poly.entity_id
_entity_poly.type
_entity_poly.pdbx_seq_one_letter_code
_entity_poly.pdbx_strand_id
1 'polypeptide(L)'
;MAKFLLSIFISLLITASASDWNILSQRSKSGVKISLKNYCESWRLNVELHNIRFFRVVPEECVSYIGKYVTSTQYKVDSERTIEECVVYLSKGCDLKGDGTDAWIFDIDDTLISTNLFRILIDWNGIMIVVRN
;
A
#
# COMPACT_ATOMS: atom_id res chain seq x y z
N MET A 1 -44.14 -14.11 -14.09
CA MET A 1 -43.92 -12.69 -14.44
C MET A 1 -43.35 -11.88 -13.27
N ALA A 2 -43.98 -11.85 -12.09
CA ALA A 2 -43.50 -11.06 -10.94
C ALA A 2 -42.05 -11.38 -10.48
N LYS A 3 -41.64 -12.66 -10.46
CA LYS A 3 -40.26 -13.06 -10.08
C LYS A 3 -39.18 -12.56 -11.06
N PHE A 4 -39.51 -12.47 -12.36
CA PHE A 4 -38.59 -12.00 -13.39
C PHE A 4 -38.41 -10.48 -13.31
N LEU A 5 -39.49 -9.75 -13.06
CA LEU A 5 -39.48 -8.31 -12.81
C LEU A 5 -38.69 -7.94 -11.55
N LEU A 6 -38.82 -8.74 -10.48
CA LEU A 6 -38.06 -8.55 -9.24
C LEU A 6 -36.56 -8.77 -9.47
N SER A 7 -36.19 -9.79 -10.24
CA SER A 7 -34.79 -10.07 -10.60
C SER A 7 -34.16 -8.92 -11.39
N ILE A 8 -34.90 -8.36 -12.35
CA ILE A 8 -34.44 -7.20 -13.14
C ILE A 8 -34.26 -5.97 -12.25
N PHE A 9 -35.21 -5.73 -11.34
CA PHE A 9 -35.12 -4.63 -10.37
C PHE A 9 -33.91 -4.77 -9.44
N ILE A 10 -33.63 -5.98 -8.93
CA ILE A 10 -32.47 -6.23 -8.08
C ILE A 10 -31.17 -6.03 -8.85
N SER A 11 -31.06 -6.50 -10.09
CA SER A 11 -29.86 -6.24 -10.92
C SER A 11 -29.67 -4.75 -11.21
N LEU A 12 -30.76 -4.00 -11.43
CA LEU A 12 -30.69 -2.56 -11.68
C LEU A 12 -30.28 -1.77 -10.43
N LEU A 13 -30.73 -2.21 -9.25
CA LEU A 13 -30.34 -1.64 -7.95
C LEU A 13 -28.86 -1.89 -7.62
N ILE A 14 -28.32 -3.06 -7.96
CA ILE A 14 -26.89 -3.35 -7.78
C ILE A 14 -26.04 -2.45 -8.68
N THR A 15 -26.42 -2.27 -9.96
CA THR A 15 -25.71 -1.35 -10.86
C THR A 15 -25.86 0.13 -10.47
N ALA A 16 -26.99 0.51 -9.87
CA ALA A 16 -27.20 1.87 -9.39
C ALA A 16 -26.41 2.16 -8.11
N SER A 17 -26.17 1.16 -7.24
CA SER A 17 -25.29 1.32 -6.07
C SER A 17 -23.80 1.34 -6.41
N ALA A 18 -23.44 0.88 -7.62
CA ALA A 18 -22.10 0.96 -8.17
C ALA A 18 -21.80 2.33 -8.80
N SER A 19 -22.75 3.27 -8.80
CA SER A 19 -22.48 4.64 -9.25
C SER A 19 -21.54 5.33 -8.26
N ASP A 20 -20.27 5.36 -8.63
CA ASP A 20 -19.30 6.38 -8.26
C ASP A 20 -19.21 6.69 -6.77
N TRP A 21 -18.58 5.77 -6.01
CA TRP A 21 -17.74 6.20 -4.88
C TRP A 21 -16.53 6.95 -5.43
N ASN A 22 -16.78 8.10 -6.06
CA ASN A 22 -15.74 8.94 -6.61
C ASN A 22 -15.29 9.86 -5.49
N ILE A 23 -14.09 9.64 -4.97
CA ILE A 23 -13.46 10.48 -3.96
C ILE A 23 -13.49 11.98 -4.35
N LEU A 24 -13.55 12.27 -5.65
CA LEU A 24 -13.62 13.62 -6.22
C LEU A 24 -14.99 14.30 -5.98
N SER A 25 -16.06 13.54 -5.71
CA SER A 25 -17.36 14.11 -5.32
C SER A 25 -17.38 14.59 -3.87
N GLN A 26 -16.47 14.08 -3.03
CA GLN A 26 -16.28 14.55 -1.66
C GLN A 26 -15.36 15.77 -1.67
N ARG A 27 -15.92 16.93 -2.01
CA ARG A 27 -15.40 18.20 -1.46
C ARG A 27 -15.46 18.01 0.06
N SER A 28 -14.30 17.80 0.68
CA SER A 28 -14.25 17.41 2.09
C SER A 28 -15.12 18.37 2.91
N LYS A 29 -15.86 17.84 3.89
CA LYS A 29 -16.65 18.66 4.82
C LYS A 29 -15.80 19.74 5.51
N SER A 30 -14.47 19.61 5.49
CA SER A 30 -13.48 20.55 6.00
C SER A 30 -13.02 21.63 5.01
N GLY A 31 -13.55 21.68 3.79
CA GLY A 31 -13.21 22.71 2.78
C GLY A 31 -11.87 22.49 2.05
N VAL A 32 -11.16 21.40 2.34
CA VAL A 32 -9.91 21.03 1.64
C VAL A 32 -10.24 20.51 0.24
N LYS A 33 -9.58 21.09 -0.77
CA LYS A 33 -9.67 20.65 -2.17
C LYS A 33 -8.83 19.39 -2.38
N ILE A 34 -9.51 18.25 -2.50
CA ILE A 34 -8.91 16.96 -2.81
C ILE A 34 -8.83 16.80 -4.33
N SER A 35 -7.70 16.30 -4.81
CA SER A 35 -7.45 15.91 -6.20
C SER A 35 -7.10 14.43 -6.23
N LEU A 36 -7.23 13.78 -7.38
CA LEU A 36 -6.89 12.35 -7.47
C LEU A 36 -5.42 12.09 -7.08
N LYS A 37 -4.50 12.97 -7.49
CA LYS A 37 -3.07 12.88 -7.15
C LYS A 37 -2.84 12.90 -5.65
N ASN A 38 -3.33 13.93 -4.95
CA ASN A 38 -3.07 14.06 -3.51
C ASN A 38 -3.83 13.01 -2.69
N TYR A 39 -4.96 12.52 -3.21
CA TYR A 39 -5.68 11.40 -2.61
C TYR A 39 -4.84 10.12 -2.66
N CYS A 40 -4.33 9.73 -3.82
CA CYS A 40 -3.54 8.50 -3.97
C CYS A 40 -2.18 8.58 -3.25
N GLU A 41 -1.55 9.76 -3.24
CA GLU A 41 -0.35 10.03 -2.42
C GLU A 41 -0.65 9.84 -0.93
N SER A 42 -1.74 10.42 -0.45
CA SER A 42 -2.15 10.31 0.96
C SER A 42 -2.54 8.89 1.31
N TRP A 43 -3.24 8.18 0.42
CA TRP A 43 -3.62 6.80 0.61
C TRP A 43 -2.38 5.91 0.76
N ARG A 44 -1.42 6.01 -0.17
CA ARG A 44 -0.14 5.27 -0.10
C ARG A 44 0.57 5.54 1.23
N LEU A 45 0.76 6.81 1.58
CA LEU A 45 1.44 7.17 2.82
C LEU A 45 0.74 6.59 4.07
N ASN A 46 -0.58 6.60 4.11
CA ASN A 46 -1.32 6.05 5.26
C ASN A 46 -1.33 4.52 5.29
N VAL A 47 -1.11 3.85 4.16
CA VAL A 47 -0.83 2.40 4.12
C VAL A 47 0.54 2.12 4.74
N GLU A 48 1.60 2.82 4.32
CA GLU A 48 2.97 2.64 4.84
C GLU A 48 3.05 2.94 6.35
N LEU A 49 2.31 3.96 6.81
CA LEU A 49 2.24 4.34 8.23
C LEU A 49 1.30 3.43 9.05
N HIS A 50 0.73 2.39 8.46
CA HIS A 50 -0.18 1.45 9.12
C HIS A 50 -1.45 2.11 9.69
N ASN A 51 -1.86 3.27 9.16
CA ASN A 51 -3.13 3.92 9.50
C ASN A 51 -4.29 3.29 8.73
N ILE A 52 -4.08 3.01 7.44
CA ILE A 52 -4.97 2.21 6.60
C ILE A 52 -4.47 0.77 6.64
N ARG A 53 -5.32 -0.13 7.12
CA ARG A 53 -4.98 -1.54 7.36
C ARG A 53 -6.01 -2.46 6.74
N PHE A 54 -5.62 -3.70 6.48
CA PHE A 54 -6.50 -4.75 5.97
C PHE A 54 -7.24 -4.38 4.67
N PHE A 55 -6.67 -3.47 3.86
CA PHE A 55 -7.16 -3.25 2.52
C PHE A 55 -6.89 -4.51 1.68
N ARG A 56 -7.86 -4.92 0.87
CA ARG A 56 -7.70 -6.12 0.03
C ARG A 56 -7.14 -5.79 -1.35
N VAL A 57 -7.45 -4.59 -1.83
CA VAL A 57 -7.05 -4.09 -3.14
C VAL A 57 -6.75 -2.60 -3.06
N VAL A 58 -5.83 -2.14 -3.91
CA VAL A 58 -5.61 -0.71 -4.14
C VAL A 58 -6.91 -0.11 -4.71
N PRO A 59 -7.33 1.10 -4.28
CA PRO A 59 -8.44 1.83 -4.91
C PRO A 59 -8.24 1.91 -6.43
N GLU A 60 -9.28 1.62 -7.19
CA GLU A 60 -9.21 1.49 -8.66
C GLU A 60 -8.63 2.76 -9.30
N GLU A 61 -9.05 3.92 -8.80
CA GLU A 61 -8.59 5.23 -9.25
C GLU A 61 -7.09 5.50 -8.98
N CYS A 62 -6.49 4.77 -8.04
CA CYS A 62 -5.10 4.89 -7.65
C CYS A 62 -4.17 3.87 -8.29
N VAL A 63 -4.68 2.84 -8.98
CA VAL A 63 -3.87 1.78 -9.60
C VAL A 63 -2.80 2.35 -10.53
N SER A 64 -3.17 3.30 -11.40
CA SER A 64 -2.21 3.94 -12.33
C SER A 64 -1.14 4.76 -11.60
N TYR A 65 -1.53 5.47 -10.54
CA TYR A 65 -0.60 6.24 -9.70
C TYR A 65 0.42 5.30 -9.03
N ILE A 66 -0.07 4.22 -8.41
CA ILE A 66 0.76 3.25 -7.71
C ILE A 66 1.70 2.53 -8.68
N GLY A 67 1.21 2.10 -9.85
CA GLY A 67 2.04 1.49 -10.89
C GLY A 67 3.17 2.40 -11.37
N LYS A 68 2.90 3.71 -11.50
CA LYS A 68 3.95 4.69 -11.79
C LYS A 68 4.92 4.84 -10.63
N TYR A 69 4.44 4.85 -9.39
CA TYR A 69 5.29 4.96 -8.21
C TYR A 69 6.28 3.78 -8.10
N VAL A 70 5.83 2.51 -8.16
CA VAL A 70 6.70 1.32 -8.02
C VAL A 70 7.77 1.20 -9.12
N THR A 71 7.54 1.81 -10.27
CA THR A 71 8.50 1.84 -11.39
C THR A 71 9.33 3.13 -11.43
N SER A 72 9.05 4.08 -10.53
CA SER A 72 9.70 5.39 -10.52
C SER A 72 11.02 5.39 -9.74
N THR A 73 11.82 6.41 -10.00
CA THR A 73 12.98 6.75 -9.18
C THR A 73 12.62 6.98 -7.71
N GLN A 74 11.40 7.44 -7.40
CA GLN A 74 11.00 7.71 -6.02
C GLN A 74 10.96 6.42 -5.20
N TYR A 75 10.37 5.35 -5.73
CA TYR A 75 10.34 4.06 -5.02
C TYR A 75 11.76 3.56 -4.74
N LYS A 76 12.67 3.68 -5.72
CA LYS A 76 14.08 3.32 -5.54
C LYS A 76 14.75 4.14 -4.43
N VAL A 77 14.54 5.46 -4.41
CA VAL A 77 15.10 6.36 -3.39
C VAL A 77 14.53 6.04 -2.00
N ASP A 78 13.22 5.76 -1.90
CA ASP A 78 12.57 5.39 -0.66
C ASP A 78 13.15 4.06 -0.11
N SER A 79 13.40 3.08 -0.98
CA SER A 79 14.07 1.82 -0.63
C SER A 79 15.53 2.02 -0.20
N GLU A 80 16.31 2.81 -0.96
CA GLU A 80 17.71 3.12 -0.61
C GLU A 80 17.79 3.80 0.77
N ARG A 81 16.91 4.76 1.05
CA ARG A 81 16.89 5.44 2.34
C ARG A 81 16.57 4.49 3.50
N THR A 82 15.69 3.51 3.27
CA THR A 82 15.39 2.46 4.24
C THR A 82 16.63 1.63 4.54
N ILE A 83 17.34 1.16 3.51
CA ILE A 83 18.57 0.37 3.66
C ILE A 83 19.65 1.17 4.42
N GLU A 84 19.84 2.44 4.08
CA GLU A 84 20.79 3.31 4.78
C GLU A 84 20.49 3.42 6.27
N GLU A 85 19.22 3.59 6.65
CA GLU A 85 18.82 3.65 8.07
C GLU A 85 19.10 2.33 8.78
N CYS A 86 18.88 1.20 8.09
CA CYS A 86 19.17 -0.12 8.61
C CYS A 86 20.66 -0.31 8.89
N VAL A 87 21.52 0.15 7.98
CA VAL A 87 22.98 0.13 8.15
C VAL A 87 23.41 1.04 9.31
N VAL A 88 22.80 2.22 9.45
CA VAL A 88 23.05 3.12 10.59
C VAL A 88 22.65 2.44 11.90
N TYR A 89 21.50 1.78 11.94
CA TYR A 89 21.04 1.03 13.10
C TYR A 89 21.98 -0.12 13.47
N LEU A 90 22.45 -0.90 12.49
CA LEU A 90 23.40 -1.98 12.74
C LEU A 90 24.76 -1.48 13.22
N SER A 91 25.24 -0.35 12.70
CA SER A 91 26.56 0.19 13.05
C SER A 91 26.58 0.97 14.35
N LYS A 92 25.46 1.57 14.78
CA LYS A 92 25.40 2.47 15.94
C LYS A 92 24.39 2.08 17.01
N GLY A 93 23.31 1.40 16.63
CA GLY A 93 22.18 1.08 17.51
C GLY A 93 22.18 -0.35 18.04
N CYS A 94 22.94 -1.26 17.40
CA CYS A 94 23.11 -2.64 17.83
C CYS A 94 24.50 -2.86 18.43
N ASP A 95 24.52 -3.32 19.69
CA ASP A 95 25.74 -3.82 20.31
C ASP A 95 25.90 -5.30 19.93
N LEU A 96 26.64 -5.56 18.85
CA LEU A 96 26.87 -6.91 18.33
C LEU A 96 27.89 -7.61 19.24
N LYS A 97 27.50 -8.74 19.84
CA LYS A 97 28.33 -9.43 20.84
C LYS A 97 29.48 -10.22 20.20
N GLY A 98 29.35 -10.56 18.91
CA GLY A 98 30.38 -11.33 18.19
C GLY A 98 30.49 -12.79 18.65
N ASP A 99 29.45 -13.31 19.31
CA ASP A 99 29.37 -14.70 19.79
C ASP A 99 28.84 -15.69 18.72
N GLY A 100 28.57 -15.18 17.51
CA GLY A 100 28.04 -15.95 16.39
C GLY A 100 26.53 -16.19 16.45
N THR A 101 25.81 -15.56 17.37
CA THR A 101 24.35 -15.69 17.51
C THR A 101 23.55 -14.51 16.96
N ASP A 102 24.23 -13.42 16.59
CA ASP A 102 23.62 -12.24 15.97
C ASP A 102 23.05 -12.59 14.57
N ALA A 103 21.75 -12.40 14.37
CA ALA A 103 21.06 -12.72 13.12
C ALA A 103 20.16 -11.60 12.63
N TRP A 104 19.98 -11.52 11.31
CA TRP A 104 19.08 -10.58 10.67
C TRP A 104 18.08 -11.32 9.78
N ILE A 105 16.79 -11.01 9.95
CA ILE A 105 15.71 -11.69 9.25
C ILE A 105 15.11 -10.75 8.22
N PHE A 106 15.10 -11.23 6.97
CA PHE A 106 14.50 -10.57 5.84
C PHE A 106 13.29 -11.36 5.37
N ASP A 107 12.22 -10.65 5.06
CA ASP A 107 11.18 -11.19 4.20
C ASP A 107 11.70 -11.34 2.75
N ILE A 108 11.01 -12.13 1.94
CA ILE A 108 11.42 -12.45 0.57
C ILE A 108 10.68 -11.56 -0.43
N ASP A 109 9.34 -11.64 -0.43
CA ASP A 109 8.51 -10.99 -1.43
C ASP A 109 8.45 -9.47 -1.18
N ASP A 110 8.73 -8.69 -2.22
CA ASP A 110 8.76 -7.22 -2.21
C ASP A 110 9.73 -6.59 -1.18
N THR A 111 10.59 -7.43 -0.58
CA THR A 111 11.69 -7.04 0.32
C THR A 111 13.04 -7.39 -0.30
N LEU A 112 13.28 -8.65 -0.65
CA LEU A 112 14.48 -9.08 -1.36
C LEU A 112 14.25 -9.21 -2.87
N ILE A 113 13.04 -9.61 -3.27
CA ILE A 113 12.67 -9.87 -4.65
C ILE A 113 11.42 -9.06 -4.99
N SER A 114 11.52 -8.18 -5.99
CA SER A 114 10.37 -7.41 -6.47
C SER A 114 9.39 -8.31 -7.25
N THR A 115 8.21 -8.57 -6.69
CA THR A 115 7.10 -9.27 -7.36
C THR A 115 6.15 -8.31 -8.10
N ASN A 116 6.54 -7.03 -8.15
CA ASN A 116 5.81 -5.87 -8.69
C ASN A 116 5.23 -6.09 -10.11
N LEU A 117 5.75 -7.00 -10.94
CA LEU A 117 5.15 -7.26 -12.25
C LEU A 117 3.82 -8.05 -12.17
N PHE A 118 3.59 -8.77 -11.07
CA PHE A 118 2.41 -9.61 -10.86
C PHE A 118 1.47 -9.06 -9.76
N ARG A 119 1.97 -8.22 -8.84
CA ARG A 119 1.31 -7.97 -7.54
C ARG A 119 0.96 -6.52 -7.18
N ILE A 120 0.97 -5.58 -8.15
CA ILE A 120 0.65 -4.14 -7.96
C ILE A 120 -0.66 -3.89 -7.18
N LEU A 121 -1.56 -4.87 -7.13
CA LEU A 121 -2.92 -4.73 -6.65
C LEU A 121 -3.21 -5.27 -5.24
N ILE A 122 -2.30 -6.00 -4.59
CA ILE A 122 -2.73 -6.95 -3.53
C ILE A 122 -1.97 -6.95 -2.19
N ASP A 123 -0.76 -6.40 -2.06
CA ASP A 123 -0.12 -6.26 -0.73
C ASP A 123 1.08 -5.31 -0.76
N TRP A 124 1.36 -4.65 0.37
CA TRP A 124 2.46 -3.69 0.60
C TRP A 124 3.17 -3.99 1.95
N ASN A 125 3.31 -5.25 2.32
CA ASN A 125 3.93 -5.63 3.60
C ASN A 125 5.41 -6.00 3.39
N GLY A 126 6.31 -5.02 3.40
CA GLY A 126 7.74 -5.27 3.60
C GLY A 126 8.05 -5.30 5.10
N ILE A 127 8.33 -6.48 5.67
CA ILE A 127 8.72 -6.61 7.08
C ILE A 127 10.20 -7.00 7.15
N MET A 128 10.98 -6.23 7.92
CA MET A 128 12.36 -6.54 8.26
C MET A 128 12.51 -6.54 9.79
N ILE A 129 12.95 -7.68 10.37
CA ILE A 129 13.05 -7.86 11.82
C ILE A 129 14.49 -8.24 12.19
N VAL A 130 15.07 -7.51 13.14
CA VAL A 130 16.32 -7.91 13.81
C VAL A 130 15.94 -8.81 14.98
N VAL A 131 16.42 -10.06 14.99
CA VAL A 131 16.19 -10.98 16.11
C VAL A 131 17.49 -11.12 16.89
N ARG A 132 17.42 -10.77 18.19
CA ARG A 132 18.42 -11.17 19.19
C ARG A 132 17.98 -12.46 19.87
N ASN A 133 18.96 -13.25 20.31
CA ASN A 133 18.77 -14.28 21.34
C ASN A 133 19.39 -13.80 22.67
#